data_AF-A0A8T5ILN1-F1
#
_entry.id   AF-A0A8T5ILN1-F1
#
_cell.length_a   1.000
_cell.length_b   1.000
_cell.length_c   1.000
_cell.angle_alpha   90.00
_cell.angle_beta   90.00
_cell.angle_gamma   90.00
#
_symmetry.space_group_name_H-M   'P 1'
#
loop_
_entity.id
_entity.type
_entity.pdbx_description
1 polymer ?
#
loop_
_entity_poly.entity_id
_entity_poly.type
_entity_poly.pdbx_seq_one_letter_code
_entity_poly.pdbx_strand_id
1 'polypeptide(L)'
;MTLDDEIVARINEAKEKNISSKAGNIARYLGLGGTTHANGVESTEYNYSGNGFEINSSIAIGHDCGGFGTSVKFAGNDVYRMGGGTIYTYVPGEWLSEFESLYTQSLAAGEIARADQKRKDDSKRLNEELELRDRWGL
;
A
#
# COMPACT_ATOMS: atom_id res chain seq x y z
N MET A 1 15.75 -31.22 8.32
CA MET A 1 15.35 -29.81 8.18
C MET A 1 15.05 -29.31 9.57
N THR A 2 15.67 -28.21 9.99
CA THR A 2 15.45 -27.62 11.32
C THR A 2 14.27 -26.65 11.27
N LEU A 3 13.72 -26.30 12.44
CA LEU A 3 12.66 -25.28 12.54
C LEU A 3 13.13 -23.93 11.96
N ASP A 4 14.40 -23.60 12.15
CA ASP A 4 15.00 -22.37 11.62
C ASP A 4 15.06 -22.38 10.08
N ASP A 5 15.39 -23.53 9.48
CA ASP A 5 15.38 -23.69 8.02
C ASP A 5 13.96 -23.46 7.45
N GLU A 6 12.93 -23.98 8.13
CA GLU A 6 11.53 -23.79 7.73
C GLU A 6 11.08 -22.34 7.83
N ILE A 7 11.47 -21.63 8.90
CA ILE A 7 11.17 -20.21 9.09
C ILE A 7 11.84 -19.38 7.98
N VAL A 8 13.12 -19.64 7.69
CA VAL A 8 13.85 -18.94 6.62
C VAL A 8 13.20 -19.20 5.26
N ALA A 9 12.83 -20.45 4.96
CA ALA A 9 12.14 -20.79 3.73
C ALA A 9 10.82 -20.02 3.57
N ARG A 10 10.00 -19.94 4.64
CA ARG A 10 8.75 -19.17 4.63
C ARG A 10 8.97 -17.67 4.42
N ILE A 11 9.98 -17.09 5.07
CA ILE A 11 10.34 -15.68 4.88
C ILE A 11 10.74 -15.42 3.43
N ASN A 12 11.54 -16.31 2.84
CA ASN A 12 11.97 -16.16 1.45
C ASN A 12 10.80 -16.31 0.48
N GLU A 13 9.91 -17.28 0.70
CA GLU A 13 8.70 -17.45 -0.10
C GLU A 13 7.82 -16.19 -0.09
N ALA A 14 7.60 -15.59 1.09
CA ALA A 14 6.82 -14.36 1.22
C ALA A 14 7.47 -13.17 0.50
N LYS A 15 8.80 -13.09 0.49
CA LYS A 15 9.57 -12.08 -0.25
C LYS A 15 9.48 -12.29 -1.76
N GLU A 16 9.64 -13.54 -2.22
CA GLU A 16 9.53 -13.90 -3.64
C GLU A 16 8.14 -13.60 -4.19
N LYS A 17 7.09 -13.89 -3.42
CA LYS A 17 5.70 -13.52 -3.77
C LYS A 17 5.41 -12.03 -3.61
N ASN A 18 6.33 -11.27 -3.03
CA ASN A 18 6.25 -9.82 -2.83
C ASN A 18 4.98 -9.39 -2.09
N ILE A 19 4.58 -10.15 -1.06
CA ILE A 19 3.29 -9.97 -0.36
C ILE A 19 3.13 -8.54 0.17
N SER A 20 4.18 -7.96 0.76
CA SER A 20 4.11 -6.61 1.32
C SER A 20 3.77 -5.54 0.28
N SER A 21 4.44 -5.56 -0.88
CA SER A 21 4.21 -4.54 -1.90
C SER A 21 2.84 -4.71 -2.57
N LYS A 22 2.39 -5.96 -2.75
CA LYS A 22 1.06 -6.26 -3.30
C LYS A 22 -0.04 -5.81 -2.34
N ALA A 23 0.10 -6.12 -1.06
CA ALA A 23 -0.83 -5.68 -0.01
C ALA A 23 -0.90 -4.16 0.09
N GLY A 24 0.24 -3.47 0.00
CA GLY A 24 0.29 -2.01 -0.07
C GLY A 24 -0.46 -1.43 -1.27
N ASN A 25 -0.34 -2.03 -2.46
CA ASN A 25 -1.10 -1.61 -3.64
C ASN A 25 -2.60 -1.85 -3.48
N ILE A 26 -3.00 -3.02 -2.98
CA ILE A 26 -4.41 -3.34 -2.72
C ILE A 26 -5.00 -2.32 -1.75
N ALA A 27 -4.37 -2.12 -0.60
CA ALA A 27 -4.83 -1.17 0.40
C ALA A 27 -4.92 0.27 -0.16
N ARG A 28 -3.94 0.68 -0.96
CA ARG A 28 -3.88 2.04 -1.52
C ARG A 28 -4.95 2.32 -2.57
N TYR A 29 -5.18 1.39 -3.49
CA TYR A 29 -6.01 1.66 -4.68
C TYR A 29 -7.40 1.05 -4.62
N LEU A 30 -7.60 0.00 -3.81
CA LEU A 30 -8.93 -0.59 -3.59
C LEU A 30 -9.48 -0.25 -2.19
N GLY A 31 -8.61 0.14 -1.27
CA GLY A 31 -8.99 0.54 0.08
C GLY A 31 -9.18 2.04 0.25
N LEU A 32 -9.21 2.45 1.51
CA LEU A 32 -9.32 3.83 1.94
C LEU A 32 -8.02 4.26 2.61
N GLY A 33 -7.49 5.41 2.19
CA GLY A 33 -6.34 6.04 2.79
C GLY A 33 -6.74 7.08 3.84
N GLY A 34 -5.91 7.24 4.85
CA GLY A 34 -5.96 8.33 5.82
C GLY A 34 -4.56 8.76 6.21
N THR A 35 -4.34 10.06 6.32
CA THR A 35 -3.09 10.62 6.85
C THR A 35 -3.37 11.19 8.23
N THR A 36 -2.52 10.84 9.18
CA THR A 36 -2.57 11.35 10.55
C THR A 36 -1.24 12.02 10.88
N HIS A 37 -1.32 13.09 11.67
CA HIS A 37 -0.15 13.81 12.17
C HIS A 37 -0.18 13.79 13.69
N ALA A 38 0.82 13.16 14.30
CA ALA A 38 0.96 13.11 15.75
C ALA A 38 2.43 13.28 16.15
N ASN A 39 2.71 14.20 17.07
CA ASN A 39 4.04 14.42 17.65
C ASN A 39 5.17 14.62 16.60
N GLY A 40 4.89 15.34 15.50
CA GLY A 40 5.87 15.57 14.44
C GLY A 40 6.12 14.38 13.51
N VAL A 41 5.28 13.34 13.61
CA VAL A 41 5.29 12.16 12.74
C VAL A 41 4.05 12.20 11.86
N GLU A 42 4.26 12.14 10.55
CA GLU A 42 3.19 11.90 9.58
C GLU A 42 3.06 10.40 9.36
N SER A 43 1.88 9.85 9.60
CA SER A 43 1.58 8.45 9.31
C SER A 43 0.47 8.39 8.28
N THR A 44 0.78 7.83 7.12
CA THR A 44 -0.22 7.51 6.11
C THR A 44 -0.57 6.04 6.23
N GLU A 45 -1.85 5.76 6.47
CA GLU A 45 -2.40 4.43 6.58
C GLU A 45 -3.37 4.17 5.44
N TYR A 46 -3.29 2.98 4.86
CA TYR A 46 -4.22 2.48 3.85
C TYR A 46 -4.85 1.21 4.37
N ASN A 47 -6.18 1.14 4.29
CA ASN A 47 -6.96 0.03 4.80
C ASN A 47 -7.90 -0.49 3.72
N TYR A 48 -7.82 -1.78 3.42
CA TYR A 48 -8.80 -2.49 2.60
C TYR A 48 -9.52 -3.53 3.45
N SER A 49 -10.84 -3.60 3.31
CA SER A 49 -11.65 -4.67 3.90
C SER A 49 -12.68 -5.14 2.87
N GLY A 50 -12.70 -6.44 2.60
CA GLY A 50 -13.56 -7.03 1.59
C GLY A 50 -13.11 -8.43 1.21
N ASN A 51 -14.02 -9.25 0.66
CA ASN A 51 -13.74 -10.61 0.20
C ASN A 51 -13.02 -11.49 1.26
N GLY A 52 -13.37 -11.32 2.54
CA GLY A 52 -12.73 -12.04 3.65
C GLY A 52 -11.33 -11.51 4.04
N PHE A 53 -10.82 -10.49 3.36
CA PHE A 53 -9.56 -9.84 3.68
C PHE A 53 -9.72 -8.61 4.57
N GLU A 54 -8.77 -8.43 5.47
CA GLU A 54 -8.44 -7.14 6.10
C GLU A 54 -6.97 -6.87 5.82
N ILE A 55 -6.67 -5.81 5.08
CA ILE A 55 -5.31 -5.44 4.69
C ILE A 55 -5.03 -4.03 5.20
N ASN A 56 -3.99 -3.91 6.02
CA ASN A 56 -3.47 -2.62 6.45
C ASN A 56 -2.05 -2.45 5.93
N SER A 57 -1.76 -1.26 5.41
CA SER A 57 -0.41 -0.83 5.05
C SER A 57 -0.18 0.58 5.56
N SER A 58 0.85 0.76 6.37
CA SER A 58 1.17 2.03 7.01
C SER A 58 2.59 2.47 6.70
N ILE A 59 2.75 3.76 6.43
CA ILE A 59 4.02 4.43 6.21
C ILE A 59 4.08 5.59 7.20
N ALA A 60 5.02 5.52 8.15
CA ALA A 60 5.33 6.59 9.09
C ALA A 60 6.61 7.30 8.65
N ILE A 61 6.53 8.63 8.49
CA ILE A 61 7.61 9.52 8.10
C ILE A 61 7.69 10.64 9.13
N GLY A 62 8.81 10.73 9.84
CA GLY A 62 9.11 11.80 10.79
C GLY A 62 10.62 12.06 10.86
N HIS A 63 11.00 13.18 11.49
CA HIS A 63 12.37 13.68 11.56
C HIS A 63 13.40 12.63 12.02
N ASP A 64 13.01 11.75 12.94
CA ASP A 64 13.85 10.68 13.53
C ASP A 64 13.20 9.28 13.49
N CYS A 65 12.08 9.12 12.78
CA CYS A 65 11.38 7.83 12.70
C CYS A 65 10.87 7.55 11.29
N GLY A 66 11.28 6.41 10.75
CA GLY A 66 10.81 5.84 9.50
C GLY A 66 10.30 4.44 9.77
N GLY A 67 9.01 4.20 9.53
CA GLY A 67 8.37 2.92 9.80
C GLY A 67 7.52 2.48 8.64
N PHE A 68 7.66 1.23 8.22
CA PHE A 68 6.75 0.61 7.27
C PHE A 68 6.14 -0.62 7.91
N GLY A 69 4.81 -0.66 7.95
CA GLY A 69 4.02 -1.76 8.47
C GLY A 69 3.12 -2.32 7.38
N THR A 70 2.94 -3.63 7.34
CA THR A 70 1.93 -4.27 6.51
C THR A 70 1.37 -5.49 7.22
N SER A 71 0.04 -5.64 7.20
CA SER A 71 -0.63 -6.82 7.70
C SER A 71 -1.74 -7.25 6.75
N VAL A 72 -1.93 -8.57 6.66
CA VAL A 72 -3.00 -9.21 5.91
C VAL A 72 -3.65 -10.24 6.82
N LYS A 73 -4.95 -10.10 7.01
CA LYS A 73 -5.79 -11.15 7.55
C LYS A 73 -6.67 -11.75 6.47
N PHE A 74 -6.95 -13.03 6.61
CA PHE A 74 -7.91 -13.75 5.79
C PHE A 74 -8.84 -14.57 6.68
N ALA A 75 -10.15 -14.40 6.51
CA ALA A 75 -11.17 -15.04 7.34
C ALA A 75 -10.90 -14.85 8.85
N GLY A 76 -10.45 -13.66 9.25
CA GLY A 76 -10.14 -13.29 10.64
C GLY A 76 -8.78 -13.75 11.17
N ASN A 77 -7.99 -14.51 10.39
CA ASN A 77 -6.68 -15.00 10.82
C ASN A 77 -5.54 -14.16 10.23
N ASP A 78 -4.53 -13.83 11.02
CA ASP A 78 -3.29 -13.20 10.53
C ASP A 78 -2.54 -14.19 9.63
N VAL A 79 -2.49 -13.90 8.33
CA VAL A 79 -1.78 -14.73 7.33
C VAL A 79 -0.46 -14.10 6.87
N TYR A 80 -0.30 -12.78 7.06
CA TYR A 80 0.95 -12.08 6.83
C TYR A 80 1.10 -10.87 7.75
N ARG A 81 2.30 -10.66 8.31
CA ARG A 81 2.64 -9.44 9.04
C ARG A 81 4.11 -9.09 8.87
N MET A 82 4.37 -7.81 8.60
CA MET A 82 5.70 -7.24 8.48
C MET A 82 5.76 -5.86 9.15
N GLY A 83 6.90 -5.55 9.78
CA GLY A 83 7.19 -4.24 10.34
C GLY A 83 8.69 -3.95 10.27
N GLY A 84 9.06 -2.72 9.87
CA GLY A 84 10.47 -2.32 9.81
C GLY A 84 11.34 -3.22 8.90
N GLY A 85 10.74 -3.80 7.85
CA GLY A 85 11.40 -4.74 6.94
C GLY A 85 11.50 -6.19 7.46
N THR A 86 11.06 -6.47 8.69
CA THR A 86 11.06 -7.81 9.28
C THR A 86 9.71 -8.48 9.09
N ILE A 87 9.68 -9.69 8.52
CA ILE A 87 8.47 -10.51 8.37
C ILE A 87 8.30 -11.33 9.64
N TYR A 88 7.21 -11.09 10.39
CA TYR A 88 6.89 -11.78 11.64
C TYR A 88 5.95 -12.96 11.43
N THR A 89 5.17 -12.94 10.36
CA THR A 89 4.15 -13.97 10.09
C THR A 89 4.01 -14.16 8.60
N TYR A 90 4.01 -15.41 8.18
CA TYR A 90 3.57 -15.84 6.86
C TYR A 90 3.00 -17.26 6.94
N VAL A 91 1.73 -17.40 6.60
CA VAL A 91 1.01 -18.67 6.54
C VAL A 91 0.55 -18.86 5.11
N PRO A 92 1.25 -19.68 4.29
CA PRO A 92 0.79 -19.96 2.93
C PRO A 92 -0.56 -20.69 2.96
N GLY A 93 -1.41 -20.44 1.98
CA GLY A 93 -2.72 -21.06 1.90
C GLY A 93 -3.52 -20.61 0.69
N GLU A 94 -4.78 -21.03 0.64
CA GLU A 94 -5.69 -20.80 -0.49
C GLU A 94 -5.94 -19.31 -0.77
N TRP A 95 -5.86 -18.48 0.27
CA TRP A 95 -5.98 -17.02 0.20
C TRP A 95 -5.04 -16.36 -0.81
N LEU A 96 -3.89 -16.99 -1.12
CA LEU A 96 -2.93 -16.44 -2.07
C LEU A 96 -3.55 -16.21 -3.45
N SER A 97 -4.43 -17.11 -3.91
CA SER A 97 -5.07 -16.99 -5.22
C SER A 97 -6.00 -15.78 -5.32
N GLU A 98 -6.83 -15.57 -4.31
CA GLU A 98 -7.75 -14.43 -4.20
C GLU A 98 -6.98 -13.12 -4.00
N PHE A 99 -5.90 -13.17 -3.22
CA PHE A 99 -5.01 -12.03 -3.03
C PHE A 99 -4.35 -11.57 -4.34
N GLU A 100 -3.91 -12.49 -5.19
CA GLU A 100 -3.37 -12.15 -6.52
C GLU A 100 -4.45 -11.53 -7.45
N SER A 101 -5.70 -11.99 -7.34
CA SER A 101 -6.82 -11.38 -8.05
C SER A 101 -7.08 -9.95 -7.59
N LEU A 102 -7.09 -9.72 -6.27
CA LEU A 102 -7.18 -8.36 -5.70
C LEU A 102 -6.01 -7.48 -6.14
N TYR A 103 -4.79 -8.02 -6.16
CA TYR A 103 -3.63 -7.29 -6.64
C TYR A 103 -3.78 -6.87 -8.11
N THR A 104 -4.26 -7.76 -8.97
CA THR A 104 -4.51 -7.45 -10.39
C THR A 104 -5.55 -6.34 -10.55
N GLN A 105 -6.62 -6.37 -9.76
CA GLN A 105 -7.63 -5.30 -9.73
C GLN A 105 -7.01 -3.98 -9.25
N SER A 106 -6.14 -4.03 -8.24
CA SER A 106 -5.46 -2.84 -7.71
C SER A 106 -4.54 -2.17 -8.73
N LEU A 107 -3.93 -2.94 -9.65
CA LEU A 107 -3.11 -2.39 -10.72
C LEU A 107 -3.95 -1.55 -11.68
N ALA A 108 -5.10 -2.07 -12.13
CA ALA A 108 -6.02 -1.35 -13.00
C ALA A 108 -6.55 -0.07 -12.33
N ALA A 109 -6.96 -0.17 -11.06
CA ALA A 109 -7.39 1.00 -10.28
C ALA A 109 -6.25 2.04 -10.14
N GLY A 110 -5.02 1.59 -9.91
CA GLY A 110 -3.85 2.46 -9.81
C GLY A 110 -3.50 3.19 -11.11
N GLU A 111 -3.66 2.54 -12.26
CA GLU A 111 -3.47 3.19 -13.57
C GLU A 111 -4.49 4.32 -13.78
N ILE A 112 -5.77 4.06 -13.48
CA ILE A 112 -6.84 5.06 -13.57
C ILE A 112 -6.55 6.24 -12.63
N ALA A 113 -6.21 5.97 -11.37
CA ALA A 113 -5.91 7.00 -10.38
C ALA A 113 -4.74 7.90 -10.81
N ARG A 114 -3.67 7.33 -11.39
CA ARG A 114 -2.53 8.10 -11.91
C ARG A 114 -2.91 8.94 -13.12
N ALA A 115 -3.72 8.40 -14.03
CA ALA A 115 -4.22 9.15 -15.18
C ALA A 115 -5.10 10.33 -14.75
N ASP A 116 -5.95 10.13 -13.75
CA ASP A 116 -6.79 11.19 -13.16
C ASP A 116 -5.95 12.27 -12.49
N GLN A 117 -4.94 11.89 -11.72
CA GLN A 117 -4.06 12.85 -11.08
C GLN A 117 -3.31 13.70 -12.12
N LYS A 118 -2.77 13.06 -13.16
CA LYS A 118 -2.10 13.78 -14.25
C LYS A 118 -3.04 14.78 -14.93
N ARG A 119 -4.29 14.40 -15.20
CA ARG A 119 -5.30 15.31 -15.79
C ARG A 119 -5.58 16.52 -14.89
N LYS A 120 -5.66 16.32 -13.58
CA LYS A 120 -5.82 17.42 -12.61
C LYS A 120 -4.62 18.35 -12.59
N ASP A 121 -3.40 17.79 -12.58
CA ASP A 121 -2.17 18.57 -12.57
C ASP A 121 -2.00 19.39 -13.87
N ASP A 122 -2.29 18.79 -15.02
CA ASP A 122 -2.28 19.48 -16.31
C ASP A 122 -3.32 20.60 -16.35
N SER A 123 -4.53 20.37 -15.82
CA SER A 123 -5.58 21.38 -15.74
C SER A 123 -5.19 22.55 -14.83
N LYS A 124 -4.58 22.24 -13.68
CA LYS A 124 -4.09 23.26 -12.74
C LYS A 124 -3.00 24.11 -13.37
N ARG A 125 -2.02 23.49 -14.02
CA ARG A 125 -0.94 24.19 -14.74
C ARG A 125 -1.49 25.11 -15.82
N LEU A 126 -2.44 24.63 -16.63
CA LEU A 126 -3.07 25.46 -17.65
C LEU A 126 -3.80 26.66 -17.03
N ASN A 127 -4.49 26.47 -15.91
CA ASN A 127 -5.19 27.56 -15.24
C ASN A 127 -4.22 28.60 -14.67
N GLU A 128 -3.11 28.17 -14.06
CA GLU A 128 -2.04 29.06 -13.60
C GLU A 128 -1.39 29.84 -14.76
N GLU A 129 -1.19 29.20 -15.92
CA GLU A 129 -0.69 29.87 -17.13
C GLU A 129 -1.68 30.93 -17.66
N LEU A 130 -2.99 30.62 -17.65
CA LEU A 130 -4.03 31.56 -18.08
C LEU A 130 -4.14 32.76 -17.12
N GLU A 131 -4.11 32.52 -15.81
CA GLU A 131 -4.12 33.59 -14.80
C GLU A 131 -2.87 34.50 -14.90
N LEU A 132 -1.71 33.92 -15.22
CA LEU A 132 -0.51 34.70 -15.49
C LEU A 132 -0.66 35.55 -16.76
N ARG A 133 -1.11 34.96 -17.86
CA ARG A 133 -1.33 35.70 -19.12
C ARG A 133 -2.27 36.89 -18.94
N ASP A 134 -3.41 36.67 -18.30
CA ASP A 134 -4.39 37.72 -18.00
C ASP A 134 -3.78 38.84 -17.12
N ARG A 135 -3.04 38.48 -16.07
CA ARG A 135 -2.36 39.44 -15.18
C ARG A 135 -1.35 40.34 -15.92
N TRP A 136 -0.71 39.83 -16.97
CA TRP A 136 0.30 40.55 -17.75
C TRP A 136 -0.25 41.15 -19.05
N GLY A 137 -1.56 41.03 -19.31
CA GLY A 137 -2.22 41.58 -20.51
C GLY A 137 -1.76 40.93 -21.83
N LEU A 138 -1.37 39.65 -21.78
CA LEU A 138 -0.93 38.81 -22.91
C LEU A 138 -2.03 37.84 -23.34
#